data_AF-A0A973GWY5-F1
#
_entry.id   AF-A0A973GWY5-F1
#
_cell.length_a   1.000
_cell.length_b   1.000
_cell.length_c   1.000
_cell.angle_alpha   90.00
_cell.angle_beta   90.00
_cell.angle_gamma   90.00
#
_symmetry.space_group_name_H-M   'P 1'
#
loop_
_entity.id
_entity.type
_entity.pdbx_description
1 polymer ?
#
loop_
_entity_poly.entity_id
_entity_poly.type
_entity_poly.pdbx_seq_one_letter_code
_entity_poly.pdbx_strand_id
1 'polypeptide(L)'
;MKSTDKKLKCGIVMPITKHHDYPDSHWSDVLNILVEAIDETEFEPSLVSDDPAIGLIHDRIVSNLYSNDIVVCDVSSKNPNVMFELGLRLAFDKPTIIIKDELTGFSFDTGVIEHIPYPSSLRFSQIVEFKQALIKKINGTYDKAKEDPNFSPFLKSFGQKIIPAKINGQEISETKYILQSLQEIQNEMRVLRNKSINNIDYISEKEYINFKELYFLKEKLDEFINKNGIVKSEIELDKFMNQFMNQYKLNISKNTLVRLINELDYDENRMRRTK
;
A
#
# COMPACT_ATOMS: atom_id res chain seq x y z
N MET A 1 19.10 35.47 18.46
CA MET A 1 18.08 34.41 18.35
C MET A 1 17.55 34.43 16.94
N LYS A 2 17.87 33.42 16.11
CA LYS A 2 17.20 33.25 14.81
C LYS A 2 15.85 32.59 15.10
N SER A 3 14.75 33.29 14.86
CA SER A 3 13.44 32.63 14.74
C SER A 3 13.56 31.65 13.58
N THR A 4 13.48 30.36 13.88
CA THR A 4 13.27 29.34 12.86
C THR A 4 11.82 29.50 12.37
N ASP A 5 11.61 30.39 11.39
CA ASP A 5 10.33 30.46 10.69
C ASP A 5 10.09 29.10 10.04
N LYS A 6 9.12 28.38 10.59
CA LYS A 6 8.69 27.09 10.07
C LYS A 6 8.07 27.36 8.70
N LYS A 7 8.71 26.89 7.63
CA LYS A 7 8.14 26.96 6.28
C LYS A 7 6.76 26.30 6.27
N LEU A 8 5.82 26.96 5.61
CA LEU A 8 4.48 26.44 5.41
C LEU A 8 4.54 25.25 4.45
N LYS A 9 3.65 24.27 4.59
CA LYS A 9 3.67 23.05 3.78
C LYS A 9 2.59 23.07 2.71
N CYS A 10 2.99 22.83 1.47
CA CYS A 10 2.09 22.51 0.37
C CYS A 10 2.11 21.01 0.11
N GLY A 11 0.97 20.35 0.32
CA GLY A 11 0.79 18.95 -0.05
C GLY A 11 0.49 18.79 -1.53
N ILE A 12 1.20 17.90 -2.20
CA ILE A 12 0.93 17.48 -3.58
C ILE A 12 0.22 16.13 -3.53
N VAL A 13 -0.97 16.09 -4.10
CA VAL A 13 -1.74 14.86 -4.34
C VAL A 13 -1.83 14.70 -5.85
N MET A 14 -1.35 13.58 -6.39
CA MET A 14 -1.33 13.37 -7.84
C MET A 14 -1.28 11.89 -8.20
N PRO A 15 -1.57 11.51 -9.46
CA PRO A 15 -1.37 10.15 -9.92
C PRO A 15 0.11 9.80 -9.91
N ILE A 16 0.45 8.63 -9.37
CA ILE A 16 1.84 8.11 -9.32
C ILE A 16 1.98 6.86 -10.22
N THR A 17 0.85 6.19 -10.47
CA THR A 17 0.81 5.00 -11.33
C THR A 17 0.76 5.38 -12.80
N LYS A 18 1.51 4.65 -13.62
CA LYS A 18 1.45 4.73 -15.08
C LYS A 18 0.01 4.59 -15.59
N HIS A 19 -0.32 5.34 -16.63
CA HIS A 19 -1.62 5.30 -17.27
C HIS A 19 -1.43 5.21 -18.78
N HIS A 20 -2.22 4.37 -19.44
CA HIS A 20 -2.06 4.03 -20.86
C HIS A 20 -2.14 5.24 -21.82
N ASP A 21 -2.90 6.27 -21.43
CA ASP A 21 -3.05 7.51 -22.21
C ASP A 21 -1.87 8.47 -22.11
N TYR A 22 -0.87 8.18 -21.27
CA TYR A 22 0.23 9.10 -20.97
C TYR A 22 1.60 8.44 -21.14
N PRO A 23 2.64 9.23 -21.51
CA PRO A 23 4.02 8.76 -21.47
C PRO A 23 4.43 8.27 -20.07
N ASP A 24 5.37 7.32 -20.02
CA ASP A 24 5.88 6.76 -18.76
C ASP A 24 6.45 7.81 -17.79
N SER A 25 7.02 8.91 -18.30
CA SER A 25 7.60 10.00 -17.50
C SER A 25 6.58 11.05 -17.08
N HIS A 26 5.36 11.02 -17.61
CA HIS A 26 4.41 12.13 -17.52
C HIS A 26 4.20 12.63 -16.09
N TRP A 27 3.91 11.73 -15.15
CA TRP A 27 3.67 12.09 -13.75
C TRP A 27 4.94 12.58 -13.05
N SER A 28 6.12 12.09 -13.43
CA SER A 28 7.39 12.64 -12.90
C SER A 28 7.63 14.05 -13.40
N ASP A 29 7.32 14.32 -14.67
CA ASP A 29 7.46 15.64 -15.29
C ASP A 29 6.45 16.63 -14.67
N VAL A 30 5.19 16.21 -14.48
CA VAL A 30 4.17 17.01 -13.77
C VAL A 30 4.62 17.31 -12.35
N LEU A 31 5.14 16.33 -11.61
CA LEU A 31 5.62 16.55 -10.25
C LEU A 31 6.71 17.63 -10.20
N ASN A 32 7.70 17.56 -11.11
CA ASN A 32 8.76 18.57 -11.18
C ASN A 32 8.19 19.96 -11.47
N ILE A 33 7.23 20.08 -12.39
CA ILE A 33 6.56 21.35 -12.69
C ILE A 33 5.85 21.92 -11.47
N LEU A 34 5.16 21.07 -10.69
CA LEU A 34 4.47 21.49 -9.47
C LEU A 34 5.46 21.92 -8.38
N VAL A 35 6.52 21.15 -8.17
CA VAL A 35 7.59 21.49 -7.22
C VAL A 35 8.21 22.84 -7.58
N GLU A 36 8.60 23.05 -8.83
CA GLU A 36 9.14 24.33 -9.31
C GLU A 36 8.20 25.50 -9.06
N ALA A 37 6.90 25.34 -9.36
CA ALA A 37 5.92 26.39 -9.15
C ALA A 37 5.68 26.69 -7.66
N ILE A 38 5.65 25.66 -6.81
CA ILE A 38 5.43 25.82 -5.38
C ILE A 38 6.66 26.44 -4.70
N ASP A 39 7.88 26.09 -5.14
CA ASP A 39 9.13 26.66 -4.61
C ASP A 39 9.26 28.18 -4.89
N GLU A 40 8.51 28.72 -5.86
CA GLU A 40 8.38 30.17 -6.09
C GLU A 40 7.43 30.87 -5.08
N THR A 41 6.88 30.14 -4.11
CA THR A 41 5.97 30.65 -3.06
C THR A 41 6.58 30.56 -1.65
N GLU A 42 5.81 30.91 -0.61
CA GLU A 42 6.23 30.73 0.79
C GLU A 42 6.13 29.28 1.29
N PHE A 43 5.68 28.35 0.45
CA PHE A 43 5.43 26.96 0.80
C PHE A 43 6.57 26.02 0.39
N GLU A 44 6.74 24.96 1.17
CA GLU A 44 7.58 23.82 0.86
C GLU A 44 6.72 22.71 0.22
N PRO A 45 7.01 22.29 -1.02
CA PRO A 45 6.29 21.21 -1.68
C PRO A 45 6.62 19.86 -1.06
N SER A 46 5.61 19.03 -0.84
CA SER A 46 5.79 17.66 -0.38
C SER A 46 4.70 16.77 -0.94
N LEU A 47 5.08 15.63 -1.51
CA LEU A 47 4.12 14.59 -1.87
C LEU A 47 3.45 14.09 -0.59
N VAL A 48 2.12 14.06 -0.59
CA VAL A 48 1.32 13.62 0.57
C VAL A 48 1.60 12.16 0.89
N SER A 49 1.97 11.36 -0.12
CA SER A 49 2.23 9.93 -0.06
C SER A 49 3.72 9.55 0.07
N ASP A 50 4.67 10.50 0.08
CA ASP A 50 6.11 10.20 0.04
C ASP A 50 6.67 9.73 1.40
N ASP A 51 7.13 8.47 1.48
CA ASP A 51 7.90 7.92 2.62
C ASP A 51 8.76 6.68 2.27
N PRO A 52 10.02 6.60 2.73
CA PRO A 52 10.82 5.37 2.78
C PRO A 52 10.43 4.33 3.86
N ALA A 53 9.60 4.66 4.86
CA ALA A 53 9.23 3.75 5.95
C ALA A 53 8.03 2.83 5.60
N ILE A 54 8.26 1.52 5.63
CA ILE A 54 7.23 0.49 5.45
C ILE A 54 6.34 0.44 6.71
N GLY A 55 5.07 0.84 6.64
CA GLY A 55 4.13 0.46 7.71
C GLY A 55 2.75 1.12 7.75
N LEU A 56 2.60 2.43 7.54
CA LEU A 56 1.34 3.14 7.84
C LEU A 56 1.02 4.27 6.84
N ILE A 57 0.98 3.91 5.55
CA ILE A 57 0.77 4.87 4.45
C ILE A 57 -0.54 5.67 4.63
N HIS A 58 -1.63 5.01 5.06
CA HIS A 58 -2.94 5.66 5.16
C HIS A 58 -3.04 6.69 6.29
N ASP A 59 -2.55 6.38 7.50
CA ASP A 59 -2.57 7.32 8.63
C ASP A 59 -1.75 8.57 8.32
N ARG A 60 -0.61 8.40 7.62
CA ARG A 60 0.23 9.52 7.21
C ARG A 60 -0.41 10.36 6.11
N ILE A 61 -1.00 9.74 5.07
CA ILE A 61 -1.75 10.48 4.05
C ILE A 61 -2.84 11.33 4.71
N VAL A 62 -3.65 10.74 5.59
CA VAL A 62 -4.71 11.46 6.32
C VAL A 62 -4.12 12.59 7.17
N SER A 63 -3.01 12.33 7.88
CA SER A 63 -2.33 13.33 8.71
C SER A 63 -1.76 14.49 7.88
N ASN A 64 -1.15 14.21 6.74
CA ASN A 64 -0.62 15.21 5.82
C ASN A 64 -1.75 16.02 5.15
N LEU A 65 -2.80 15.35 4.68
CA LEU A 65 -4.00 16.01 4.15
C LEU A 65 -4.68 16.90 5.19
N TYR A 66 -4.60 16.55 6.47
CA TYR A 66 -5.10 17.40 7.54
C TYR A 66 -4.12 18.52 7.88
N SER A 67 -2.83 18.23 8.07
CA SER A 67 -1.87 19.17 8.66
C SER A 67 -1.24 20.15 7.68
N ASN A 68 -1.14 19.82 6.39
CA ASN A 68 -0.59 20.72 5.38
C ASN A 68 -1.47 21.97 5.22
N ASP A 69 -0.82 23.13 5.13
CA ASP A 69 -1.44 24.44 5.09
C ASP A 69 -2.32 24.61 3.84
N ILE A 70 -1.82 24.14 2.70
CA ILE A 70 -2.54 24.08 1.43
C ILE A 70 -2.26 22.75 0.72
N VAL A 71 -3.20 22.28 -0.08
CA VAL A 71 -3.03 21.08 -0.91
C VAL A 71 -3.31 21.42 -2.38
N VAL A 72 -2.40 21.03 -3.26
CA VAL A 72 -2.60 21.01 -4.72
C VAL A 72 -2.91 19.57 -5.13
N CYS A 73 -4.06 19.37 -5.76
CA CYS A 73 -4.58 18.05 -6.09
C CYS A 73 -4.79 17.92 -7.60
N ASP A 74 -4.03 17.02 -8.23
CA ASP A 74 -4.14 16.69 -9.65
C ASP A 74 -5.13 15.54 -9.88
N VAL A 75 -6.33 15.87 -10.36
CA VAL A 75 -7.39 14.89 -10.62
C VAL A 75 -7.34 14.30 -12.04
N SER A 76 -6.25 14.52 -12.77
CA SER A 76 -6.06 13.98 -14.12
C SER A 76 -6.17 12.46 -14.14
N SER A 77 -6.62 11.93 -15.29
CA SER A 77 -6.94 10.51 -15.51
C SER A 77 -8.00 9.94 -14.57
N LYS A 78 -8.67 10.77 -13.74
CA LYS A 78 -9.64 10.34 -12.72
C LYS A 78 -9.10 9.23 -11.80
N ASN A 79 -7.84 9.35 -11.38
CA ASN A 79 -7.21 8.34 -10.53
C ASN A 79 -8.02 8.14 -9.23
N PRO A 80 -8.48 6.91 -8.91
CA PRO A 80 -9.38 6.67 -7.78
C PRO A 80 -8.74 6.99 -6.42
N ASN A 81 -7.43 6.83 -6.28
CA ASN A 81 -6.72 7.15 -5.04
C ASN A 81 -6.68 8.67 -4.82
N VAL A 82 -6.40 9.42 -5.89
CA VAL A 82 -6.40 10.89 -5.85
C VAL A 82 -7.80 11.42 -5.55
N MET A 83 -8.84 10.85 -6.16
CA MET A 83 -10.23 11.24 -5.88
C MET A 83 -10.63 10.98 -4.42
N PHE A 84 -10.14 9.88 -3.82
CA PHE A 84 -10.33 9.59 -2.40
C PHE A 84 -9.63 10.62 -1.49
N GLU A 85 -8.35 10.91 -1.76
CA GLU A 85 -7.57 11.90 -1.01
C GLU A 85 -8.15 13.32 -1.12
N LEU A 86 -8.62 13.69 -2.31
CA LEU A 86 -9.34 14.93 -2.53
C LEU A 86 -10.62 14.98 -1.68
N GLY A 87 -11.42 13.92 -1.70
CA GLY A 87 -12.64 13.83 -0.87
C GLY A 87 -12.36 14.04 0.62
N LEU A 88 -11.28 13.43 1.13
CA LEU A 88 -10.83 13.62 2.52
C LEU A 88 -10.40 15.07 2.81
N ARG A 89 -9.58 15.67 1.93
CA ARG A 89 -9.14 17.06 2.11
C ARG A 89 -10.31 18.03 2.09
N LEU A 90 -11.28 17.82 1.19
CA LEU A 90 -12.50 18.62 1.11
C LEU A 90 -13.36 18.46 2.38
N ALA A 91 -13.42 17.26 2.97
CA ALA A 91 -14.11 17.04 4.25
C ALA A 91 -13.45 17.77 5.43
N PHE A 92 -12.15 18.03 5.38
CA PHE A 92 -11.45 18.89 6.34
C PHE A 92 -11.67 20.39 6.11
N ASP A 93 -12.24 20.77 4.96
CA ASP A 93 -12.56 22.15 4.57
C ASP A 93 -11.37 23.11 4.62
N LYS A 94 -10.18 22.60 4.27
CA LYS A 94 -8.93 23.35 4.29
C LYS A 94 -8.52 23.84 2.90
N PRO A 95 -7.67 24.88 2.79
CA PRO A 95 -7.24 25.46 1.51
C PRO A 95 -6.81 24.41 0.49
N THR A 96 -7.47 24.36 -0.66
CA THR A 96 -7.27 23.31 -1.66
C THR A 96 -7.36 23.90 -3.06
N ILE A 97 -6.43 23.50 -3.92
CA ILE A 97 -6.39 23.84 -5.34
C ILE A 97 -6.51 22.55 -6.12
N ILE A 98 -7.44 22.52 -7.06
CA ILE A 98 -7.62 21.38 -7.95
C ILE A 98 -7.02 21.76 -9.30
N ILE A 99 -6.19 20.87 -9.83
CA ILE A 99 -5.65 20.95 -11.18
C ILE A 99 -6.10 19.72 -11.96
N LYS A 100 -6.15 19.85 -13.28
CA LYS A 100 -6.38 18.73 -14.18
C LYS A 100 -5.77 19.04 -15.54
N ASP A 101 -5.47 18.01 -16.32
CA ASP A 101 -5.16 18.21 -17.72
C ASP A 101 -6.42 18.56 -18.54
N GLU A 102 -6.24 18.98 -19.79
CA GLU A 102 -7.31 19.27 -20.73
C GLU A 102 -8.05 18.01 -21.21
N LEU A 103 -7.43 16.83 -21.15
CA LEU A 103 -8.02 15.57 -21.58
C LEU A 103 -9.06 15.03 -20.58
N THR A 104 -8.83 15.29 -19.29
CA THR A 104 -9.68 14.81 -18.22
C THR A 104 -10.96 15.61 -18.16
N GLY A 105 -12.08 14.93 -18.41
CA GLY A 105 -13.42 15.50 -18.23
C GLY A 105 -13.64 15.93 -16.78
N PHE A 106 -14.53 16.90 -16.60
CA PHE A 106 -14.95 17.35 -15.27
C PHE A 106 -15.44 16.17 -14.43
N SER A 107 -14.87 16.01 -13.23
CA SER A 107 -15.20 14.90 -12.33
C SER A 107 -16.25 15.26 -11.28
N PHE A 108 -16.67 16.53 -11.23
CA PHE A 108 -17.69 17.03 -10.31
C PHE A 108 -18.93 17.47 -11.07
N ASP A 109 -20.05 16.76 -10.85
CA ASP A 109 -21.36 17.00 -11.50
C ASP A 109 -22.09 18.25 -10.98
N THR A 110 -21.48 19.02 -10.09
CA THR A 110 -21.95 20.35 -9.71
C THR A 110 -20.81 21.32 -9.97
N GLY A 111 -21.02 22.29 -10.86
CA GLY A 111 -20.03 23.28 -11.33
C GLY A 111 -19.54 24.27 -10.26
N VAL A 112 -19.22 23.76 -9.08
CA VAL A 112 -19.03 24.50 -7.83
C VAL A 112 -17.55 24.59 -7.45
N ILE A 113 -16.70 23.67 -7.93
CA ILE A 113 -15.26 23.74 -7.67
C ILE A 113 -14.48 24.17 -8.90
N GLU A 114 -13.81 25.30 -8.77
CA GLU A 114 -12.88 25.82 -9.77
C GLU A 114 -11.65 24.90 -9.85
N HIS A 115 -11.18 24.64 -11.06
CA HIS A 115 -9.97 23.87 -11.33
C HIS A 115 -9.08 24.65 -12.30
N ILE A 116 -7.77 24.43 -12.21
CA ILE A 116 -6.80 25.01 -13.14
C ILE A 116 -6.45 23.95 -14.19
N PRO A 117 -6.77 24.17 -15.48
CA PRO A 117 -6.35 23.26 -16.53
C PRO A 117 -4.85 23.43 -16.84
N TYR A 118 -4.16 22.34 -17.18
CA TYR A 118 -2.80 22.35 -17.74
C TYR A 118 -2.73 21.50 -19.00
N PRO A 119 -1.76 21.72 -19.92
CA PRO A 119 -1.60 20.94 -21.14
C PRO A 119 -1.03 19.53 -20.87
N SER A 120 -1.72 18.47 -21.27
CA SER A 120 -1.30 17.06 -21.20
C SER A 120 0.00 16.81 -21.97
N SER A 121 0.25 17.61 -23.01
CA SER A 121 1.49 17.60 -23.79
C SER A 121 2.69 18.23 -23.08
N LEU A 122 2.49 18.89 -21.93
CA LEU A 122 3.52 19.56 -21.12
C LEU A 122 4.39 20.55 -21.93
N ARG A 123 3.83 21.17 -22.98
CA ARG A 123 4.56 22.16 -23.81
C ARG A 123 5.02 23.33 -22.97
N PHE A 124 6.32 23.65 -23.05
CA PHE A 124 6.97 24.64 -22.21
C PHE A 124 6.22 25.99 -22.11
N SER A 125 5.81 26.59 -23.22
CA SER A 125 5.15 27.90 -23.20
C SER A 125 3.85 27.90 -22.40
N GLN A 126 3.03 26.86 -22.58
CA GLN A 126 1.77 26.69 -21.86
C GLN A 126 1.99 26.29 -20.39
N ILE A 127 3.06 25.54 -20.11
CA ILE A 127 3.46 25.22 -18.74
C ILE A 127 3.92 26.45 -17.97
N VAL A 128 4.61 27.40 -18.60
CA VAL A 128 4.96 28.68 -17.96
C VAL A 128 3.71 29.44 -17.55
N GLU A 129 2.71 29.53 -18.43
CA GLU A 129 1.41 30.15 -18.11
C GLU A 129 0.69 29.42 -16.97
N PHE A 130 0.67 28.09 -17.01
CA PHE A 130 0.11 27.26 -15.94
C PHE A 130 0.80 27.51 -14.60
N LYS A 131 2.14 27.54 -14.55
CA LYS A 131 2.90 27.80 -13.31
C LYS A 131 2.53 29.17 -12.72
N GLN A 132 2.46 30.21 -13.55
CA GLN A 132 2.05 31.54 -13.10
C GLN A 132 0.62 31.56 -12.54
N ALA A 133 -0.30 30.88 -13.21
CA ALA A 133 -1.68 30.75 -12.75
C ALA A 133 -1.77 29.99 -11.41
N LEU A 134 -1.00 28.90 -11.27
CA LEU A 134 -0.92 28.09 -10.07
C LEU A 134 -0.35 28.89 -8.88
N ILE A 135 0.78 29.57 -9.05
CA ILE A 135 1.40 30.44 -8.03
C ILE A 135 0.41 31.49 -7.53
N LYS A 136 -0.25 32.20 -8.47
CA LYS A 136 -1.25 33.21 -8.14
C LYS A 136 -2.42 32.61 -7.34
N LYS A 137 -2.86 31.40 -7.69
CA LYS A 137 -3.96 30.73 -7.00
C LYS A 137 -3.54 30.23 -5.62
N ILE A 138 -2.32 29.72 -5.45
CA ILE A 138 -1.76 29.28 -4.16
C ILE A 138 -1.80 30.44 -3.17
N ASN A 139 -1.16 31.56 -3.53
CA ASN A 139 -1.09 32.73 -2.67
C ASN A 139 -2.49 33.29 -2.39
N GLY A 140 -3.30 33.52 -3.43
CA GLY A 140 -4.63 34.09 -3.26
C GLY A 140 -5.63 33.20 -2.51
N THR A 141 -5.51 31.87 -2.59
CA THR A 141 -6.34 30.94 -1.81
C THR A 141 -5.93 30.95 -0.34
N TYR A 142 -4.62 31.00 -0.07
CA TYR A 142 -4.10 31.00 1.29
C TYR A 142 -4.30 32.32 2.02
N ASP A 143 -4.09 33.46 1.35
CA ASP A 143 -4.34 34.79 1.92
C ASP A 143 -5.81 34.93 2.34
N LYS A 144 -6.74 34.49 1.49
CA LYS A 144 -8.18 34.45 1.85
C LYS A 144 -8.47 33.56 3.06
N ALA A 145 -7.76 32.44 3.19
CA ALA A 145 -7.92 31.55 4.33
C ALA A 145 -7.35 32.14 5.63
N LYS A 146 -6.31 32.97 5.54
CA LYS A 146 -5.78 33.75 6.67
C LYS A 146 -6.72 34.88 7.08
N GLU A 147 -7.34 35.56 6.10
CA GLU A 147 -8.18 36.75 6.33
C GLU A 147 -9.60 36.42 6.82
N ASP A 148 -10.21 35.34 6.35
CA ASP A 148 -11.56 34.92 6.72
C ASP A 148 -11.53 33.73 7.69
N PRO A 149 -11.85 33.90 8.99
CA PRO A 149 -11.97 32.80 9.95
C PRO A 149 -13.03 31.75 9.59
N ASN A 150 -13.98 32.12 8.72
CA ASN A 150 -14.98 31.21 8.18
C ASN A 150 -14.64 30.73 6.77
N PHE A 151 -13.39 30.88 6.30
CA PHE A 151 -13.00 30.43 4.98
C PHE A 151 -13.36 28.95 4.80
N SER A 152 -14.11 28.66 3.74
CA SER A 152 -14.58 27.33 3.40
C SER A 152 -14.48 27.19 1.89
N PRO A 153 -13.45 26.49 1.39
CA PRO A 153 -13.24 26.34 -0.04
C PRO A 153 -14.33 25.47 -0.70
N PHE A 154 -15.06 24.67 0.08
CA PHE A 154 -16.00 23.70 -0.48
C PHE A 154 -17.26 23.48 0.37
N LEU A 155 -17.16 23.25 1.68
CA LEU A 155 -18.34 22.76 2.43
C LEU A 155 -19.49 23.79 2.52
N LYS A 156 -19.20 25.09 2.52
CA LYS A 156 -20.21 26.15 2.46
C LYS A 156 -21.15 26.02 1.27
N SER A 157 -20.70 25.50 0.13
CA SER A 157 -21.54 25.35 -1.06
C SER A 157 -22.56 24.21 -0.94
N PHE A 158 -22.36 23.26 -0.03
CA PHE A 158 -23.27 22.13 0.24
C PHE A 158 -24.29 22.42 1.35
N GLY A 159 -24.27 23.64 1.91
CA GLY A 159 -25.23 24.11 2.90
C GLY A 159 -24.57 24.54 4.21
N GLN A 160 -25.13 25.58 4.83
CA GLN A 160 -24.58 26.29 6.01
C GLN A 160 -24.45 25.45 7.30
N LYS A 161 -24.72 24.14 7.26
CA LYS A 161 -24.77 23.25 8.43
C LYS A 161 -23.70 22.16 8.45
N ILE A 162 -22.83 22.08 7.45
CA ILE A 162 -21.79 21.04 7.42
C ILE A 162 -20.62 21.50 8.29
N ILE A 163 -20.30 20.69 9.31
CA ILE A 163 -19.17 20.91 10.21
C ILE A 163 -17.96 20.19 9.61
N PRO A 164 -16.83 20.88 9.39
CA PRO A 164 -15.60 20.24 8.90
C PRO A 164 -15.16 19.10 9.82
N ALA A 165 -14.68 18.01 9.22
CA ALA A 165 -14.14 16.89 9.98
C ALA A 165 -12.90 17.36 10.76
N LYS A 166 -12.89 17.11 12.08
CA LYS A 166 -11.72 17.34 12.93
C LYS A 166 -11.13 15.99 13.30
N ILE A 167 -9.83 15.85 13.13
CA ILE A 167 -9.10 14.72 13.70
C ILE A 167 -8.94 15.03 15.19
N ASN A 168 -9.89 14.54 16.00
CA ASN A 168 -9.68 14.50 17.44
C ASN A 168 -8.64 13.42 17.69
N GLY A 169 -7.38 13.82 17.83
CA GLY A 169 -6.37 12.93 18.37
C GLY A 169 -6.88 12.44 19.72
N GLN A 170 -7.27 11.17 19.82
CA GLN A 170 -7.21 10.56 21.14
C GLN A 170 -5.75 10.66 21.53
N GLU A 171 -5.44 11.51 22.52
CA GLU A 171 -4.17 11.45 23.22
C GLU A 171 -4.00 9.98 23.59
N ILE A 172 -3.16 9.29 22.83
CA ILE A 172 -2.81 7.92 23.17
C ILE A 172 -2.00 8.13 24.44
N SER A 173 -2.64 7.95 25.60
CA SER A 173 -1.94 7.99 26.90
C SER A 173 -0.63 7.23 26.73
N GLU A 174 0.46 7.73 27.29
CA GLU A 174 1.78 7.07 27.22
C GLU A 174 1.64 5.55 27.45
N THR A 175 0.76 5.16 28.36
CA THR A 175 0.34 3.78 28.61
C THR A 175 -0.20 3.04 27.38
N LYS A 176 -1.13 3.63 26.61
CA LYS A 176 -1.70 3.03 25.40
C LYS A 176 -0.68 2.96 24.26
N TYR A 177 0.22 3.94 24.15
CA TYR A 177 1.32 3.92 23.17
C TYR A 177 2.34 2.84 23.53
N ILE A 178 2.69 2.73 24.82
CA ILE A 178 3.53 1.65 25.35
C ILE A 178 2.86 0.30 25.11
N LEU A 179 1.56 0.16 25.37
CA LEU A 179 0.83 -1.09 25.12
C LEU A 179 0.81 -1.45 23.63
N GLN A 180 0.60 -0.49 22.74
CA GLN A 180 0.64 -0.71 21.30
C GLN A 180 2.06 -1.09 20.84
N SER A 181 3.08 -0.36 21.30
CA SER A 181 4.49 -0.67 21.01
C SER A 181 4.87 -2.05 21.55
N LEU A 182 4.38 -2.45 22.72
CA LEU A 182 4.56 -3.79 23.27
C LEU A 182 3.82 -4.84 22.45
N GLN A 183 2.65 -4.54 21.90
CA GLN A 183 1.92 -5.43 20.99
C GLN A 183 2.64 -5.58 19.65
N GLU A 184 3.20 -4.51 19.11
CA GLU A 184 4.03 -4.52 17.89
C GLU A 184 5.30 -5.33 18.13
N ILE A 185 6.01 -5.11 19.24
CA ILE A 185 7.15 -5.92 19.67
C ILE A 185 6.72 -7.38 19.88
N GLN A 186 5.55 -7.66 20.47
CA GLN A 186 5.05 -9.04 20.62
C GLN A 186 4.76 -9.68 19.26
N ASN A 187 4.24 -8.93 18.30
CA ASN A 187 3.98 -9.42 16.95
C ASN A 187 5.30 -9.66 16.20
N GLU A 188 6.27 -8.75 16.30
CA GLU A 188 7.62 -8.94 15.77
C GLU A 188 8.33 -10.12 16.44
N MET A 189 8.25 -10.25 17.76
CA MET A 189 8.76 -11.38 18.53
C MET A 189 8.04 -12.67 18.17
N ARG A 190 6.75 -12.64 17.83
CA ARG A 190 6.01 -13.79 17.33
C ARG A 190 6.46 -14.15 15.92
N VAL A 191 6.74 -13.18 15.07
CA VAL A 191 7.32 -13.38 13.73
C VAL A 191 8.75 -13.88 13.82
N LEU A 192 9.56 -13.37 14.76
CA LEU A 192 10.93 -13.81 15.03
C LEU A 192 10.97 -15.18 15.70
N ARG A 193 10.07 -15.45 16.65
CA ARG A 193 9.88 -16.78 17.23
C ARG A 193 9.40 -17.74 16.18
N ASN A 194 8.47 -17.34 15.32
CA ASN A 194 8.08 -18.14 14.17
C ASN A 194 9.25 -18.31 13.21
N LYS A 195 10.12 -17.30 12.98
CA LYS A 195 11.38 -17.39 12.21
C LYS A 195 12.47 -18.24 12.89
N SER A 196 12.48 -18.33 14.23
CA SER A 196 13.43 -19.12 15.02
C SER A 196 12.95 -20.57 15.20
N ILE A 197 11.64 -20.78 15.35
CA ILE A 197 10.99 -22.09 15.19
C ILE A 197 11.20 -22.53 13.75
N ASN A 198 10.96 -21.65 12.79
CA ASN A 198 11.35 -21.80 11.39
C ASN A 198 12.86 -21.71 11.15
N ASN A 199 13.77 -21.53 12.11
CA ASN A 199 15.22 -21.72 11.86
C ASN A 199 15.72 -23.00 12.54
N ILE A 200 14.87 -23.64 13.34
CA ILE A 200 14.95 -25.06 13.67
C ILE A 200 14.15 -25.88 12.63
N ASP A 201 13.19 -25.26 11.92
CA ASP A 201 12.37 -25.87 10.87
C ASP A 201 12.64 -25.33 9.42
N TYR A 202 13.54 -24.36 9.18
CA TYR A 202 14.00 -23.94 7.82
C TYR A 202 15.39 -24.47 7.50
N ILE A 203 15.58 -25.77 7.75
CA ILE A 203 16.39 -26.55 6.81
C ILE A 203 15.48 -27.28 5.81
N SER A 204 14.15 -27.31 5.97
CA SER A 204 13.28 -28.14 5.13
C SER A 204 12.30 -27.41 4.21
N GLU A 205 12.74 -26.43 3.41
CA GLU A 205 11.92 -26.03 2.24
C GLU A 205 12.69 -25.53 1.01
N LYS A 206 14.03 -25.59 1.02
CA LYS A 206 14.87 -25.42 -0.17
C LYS A 206 16.10 -26.32 -0.18
N GLU A 207 15.93 -27.60 0.16
CA GLU A 207 16.70 -28.62 -0.54
C GLU A 207 15.72 -29.28 -1.52
N TYR A 208 15.98 -29.10 -2.81
CA TYR A 208 15.56 -30.11 -3.76
C TYR A 208 16.07 -31.43 -3.19
N ILE A 209 15.18 -32.29 -2.68
CA ILE A 209 15.52 -33.70 -2.46
C ILE A 209 16.17 -34.11 -3.77
N ASN A 210 17.44 -34.50 -3.71
CA ASN A 210 18.18 -34.83 -4.91
C ASN A 210 17.34 -35.88 -5.66
N PHE A 211 17.21 -35.78 -6.99
CA PHE A 211 16.37 -36.69 -7.77
C PHE A 211 16.62 -38.17 -7.43
N LYS A 212 17.85 -38.49 -7.01
CA LYS A 212 18.30 -39.80 -6.54
C LYS A 212 17.74 -40.20 -5.17
N GLU A 213 17.64 -39.27 -4.22
CA GLU A 213 17.05 -39.49 -2.90
C GLU A 213 15.54 -39.64 -2.97
N LEU A 214 14.88 -38.88 -3.87
CA LEU A 214 13.44 -38.98 -4.09
C LEU A 214 13.06 -40.38 -4.63
N TYR A 215 13.87 -40.91 -5.55
CA TYR A 215 13.67 -42.25 -6.10
C TYR A 215 13.87 -43.33 -5.03
N PHE A 216 14.91 -43.20 -4.21
CA PHE A 216 15.17 -44.11 -3.09
C PHE A 216 14.02 -44.10 -2.06
N LEU A 217 13.51 -42.91 -1.73
CA LEU A 217 12.36 -42.74 -0.83
C LEU A 217 11.10 -43.39 -1.38
N LYS A 218 10.80 -43.21 -2.67
CA LYS A 218 9.66 -43.85 -3.34
C LYS A 218 9.79 -45.38 -3.30
N GLU A 219 10.95 -45.93 -3.64
CA GLU A 219 11.19 -47.37 -3.61
C GLU A 219 11.02 -47.97 -2.20
N LYS A 220 11.54 -47.30 -1.16
CA LYS A 220 11.39 -47.75 0.23
C LYS A 220 9.98 -47.60 0.76
N LEU A 221 9.25 -46.59 0.32
CA LEU A 221 7.86 -46.38 0.66
C LEU A 221 6.98 -47.48 0.03
N ASP A 222 7.21 -47.82 -1.24
CA ASP A 222 6.52 -48.92 -1.91
C ASP A 222 6.80 -50.29 -1.26
N GLU A 223 8.07 -50.57 -0.91
CA GLU A 223 8.45 -51.79 -0.18
C GLU A 223 7.72 -51.87 1.18
N PHE A 224 7.63 -50.73 1.87
CA PHE A 224 7.00 -50.65 3.20
C PHE A 224 5.47 -50.76 3.13
N ILE A 225 4.82 -50.17 2.12
CA ILE A 225 3.38 -50.31 1.87
C ILE A 225 3.04 -51.77 1.54
N ASN A 226 3.81 -52.41 0.65
CA ASN A 226 3.58 -53.81 0.28
C ASN A 226 3.71 -54.78 1.45
N LYS A 227 4.58 -54.48 2.42
CA LYS A 227 4.80 -55.30 3.61
C LYS A 227 3.76 -55.11 4.71
N ASN A 228 3.26 -53.88 4.88
CA ASN A 228 2.39 -53.51 6.00
C ASN A 228 0.92 -53.27 5.62
N GLY A 229 0.60 -53.27 4.32
CA GLY A 229 -0.75 -53.03 3.79
C GLY A 229 -1.08 -51.55 3.63
N ILE A 230 -2.03 -51.24 2.74
CA ILE A 230 -2.50 -49.87 2.50
C ILE A 230 -3.41 -49.42 3.65
N VAL A 231 -3.11 -48.26 4.19
CA VAL A 231 -3.82 -47.60 5.29
C VAL A 231 -5.20 -47.10 4.83
N LYS A 232 -6.26 -47.38 5.60
CA LYS A 232 -7.64 -47.03 5.22
C LYS A 232 -8.31 -45.96 6.10
N SER A 233 -7.62 -45.47 7.13
CA SER A 233 -8.13 -44.41 8.01
C SER A 233 -7.04 -43.38 8.37
N GLU A 234 -7.46 -42.14 8.65
CA GLU A 234 -6.58 -41.00 8.93
C GLU A 234 -5.71 -41.22 10.19
N ILE A 235 -6.26 -41.87 11.21
CA ILE A 235 -5.56 -42.22 12.47
C ILE A 235 -4.47 -43.28 12.23
N GLU A 236 -4.74 -44.25 11.34
CA GLU A 236 -3.75 -45.25 10.97
C GLU A 236 -2.64 -44.66 10.11
N LEU A 237 -2.92 -43.58 9.37
CA LEU A 237 -1.95 -42.90 8.51
C LEU A 237 -0.85 -42.26 9.35
N ASP A 238 -1.20 -41.53 10.39
CA ASP A 238 -0.22 -40.95 11.30
C ASP A 238 0.69 -42.00 11.97
N LYS A 239 0.12 -43.15 12.35
CA LYS A 239 0.88 -44.26 12.95
C LYS A 239 1.84 -44.88 11.93
N PHE A 240 1.36 -45.12 10.72
CA PHE A 240 2.13 -45.66 9.60
C PHE A 240 3.33 -44.76 9.25
N MET A 241 3.08 -43.45 9.18
CA MET A 241 4.09 -42.43 8.84
C MET A 241 5.19 -42.38 9.89
N ASN A 242 4.83 -42.40 11.17
CA ASN A 242 5.79 -42.43 12.26
C ASN A 242 6.61 -43.73 12.27
N GLN A 243 6.00 -44.87 11.93
CA GLN A 243 6.72 -46.14 11.83
C GLN A 243 7.72 -46.15 10.67
N PHE A 244 7.31 -45.65 9.50
CA PHE A 244 8.18 -45.53 8.33
C PHE A 244 9.38 -44.61 8.61
N MET A 245 9.14 -43.41 9.14
CA MET A 245 10.20 -42.45 9.47
C MET A 245 11.18 -43.02 10.50
N ASN A 246 10.68 -43.72 11.53
CA ASN A 246 11.54 -44.35 12.53
C ASN A 246 12.35 -45.53 11.97
N GLN A 247 11.73 -46.38 11.15
CA GLN A 247 12.41 -47.56 10.58
C GLN A 247 13.58 -47.17 9.68
N TYR A 248 13.40 -46.15 8.85
CA TYR A 248 14.42 -45.69 7.91
C TYR A 248 15.24 -44.49 8.43
N LYS A 249 15.04 -44.09 9.69
CA LYS A 249 15.69 -42.95 10.35
C LYS A 249 15.61 -41.66 9.51
N LEU A 250 14.44 -41.41 8.93
CA LEU A 250 14.19 -40.27 8.06
C LEU A 250 13.76 -39.06 8.88
N ASN A 251 14.35 -37.90 8.58
CA ASN A 251 13.95 -36.61 9.16
C ASN A 251 13.25 -35.76 8.08
N ILE A 252 12.03 -36.15 7.72
CA ILE A 252 11.23 -35.48 6.69
C ILE A 252 9.89 -35.03 7.27
N SER A 253 9.32 -33.94 6.74
CA SER A 253 8.03 -33.46 7.20
C SER A 253 6.91 -34.47 6.87
N LYS A 254 5.91 -34.58 7.75
CA LYS A 254 4.71 -35.40 7.50
C LYS A 254 4.02 -34.99 6.19
N ASN A 255 3.96 -33.69 5.91
CA ASN A 255 3.34 -33.16 4.68
C ASN A 255 4.07 -33.64 3.41
N THR A 256 5.42 -33.70 3.44
CA THR A 256 6.22 -34.22 2.34
C THR A 256 5.92 -35.69 2.08
N LEU A 257 5.82 -36.49 3.14
CA LEU A 257 5.55 -37.92 3.03
C LEU A 257 4.09 -38.20 2.63
N VAL A 258 3.11 -37.38 3.07
CA VAL A 258 1.71 -37.46 2.60
C VAL A 258 1.64 -37.18 1.10
N ARG A 259 2.38 -36.18 0.63
CA ARG A 259 2.45 -35.87 -0.80
C ARG A 259 3.05 -37.04 -1.61
N LEU A 260 4.10 -37.67 -1.11
CA LEU A 260 4.71 -38.85 -1.76
C LEU A 260 3.76 -40.04 -1.82
N ILE A 261 3.03 -40.32 -0.72
CA ILE A 261 2.01 -41.38 -0.70
C ILE A 261 0.91 -41.09 -1.72
N ASN A 262 0.42 -39.85 -1.77
CA ASN A 262 -0.61 -39.45 -2.73
C ASN A 262 -0.12 -39.54 -4.18
N GLU A 263 1.15 -39.23 -4.45
CA GLU A 263 1.74 -39.40 -5.78
C GLU A 263 1.84 -40.88 -6.19
N LEU A 264 2.19 -41.78 -5.26
CA LEU A 264 2.28 -43.22 -5.51
C LEU A 264 0.90 -43.88 -5.70
N ASP A 265 -0.09 -43.50 -4.89
CA ASP A 265 -1.47 -43.98 -5.03
C ASP A 265 -2.09 -43.47 -6.35
N TYR A 266 -1.72 -42.27 -6.78
CA TYR A 266 -2.11 -41.75 -8.10
C TYR A 266 -1.50 -42.56 -9.26
N ASP A 267 -0.23 -42.97 -9.17
CA ASP A 267 0.42 -43.81 -10.18
C ASP A 267 -0.12 -45.25 -10.20
N GLU A 268 -0.40 -45.88 -9.06
CA GLU A 268 -1.05 -47.20 -9.00
C GLU A 268 -2.46 -47.20 -9.60
N ASN A 269 -3.27 -46.17 -9.29
CA ASN A 269 -4.63 -46.04 -9.84
C ASN A 269 -4.62 -45.76 -11.35
N ARG A 270 -3.55 -45.15 -11.88
CA ARG A 270 -3.39 -44.93 -13.32
C ARG A 270 -3.05 -46.23 -14.06
N MET A 271 -2.21 -47.10 -13.47
CA MET A 271 -1.91 -48.43 -14.03
C MET A 271 -3.11 -49.39 -13.98
N ARG A 272 -3.99 -49.28 -12.98
CA ARG A 272 -5.23 -50.10 -12.92
C ARG A 272 -6.32 -49.67 -13.91
N ARG A 273 -6.27 -48.44 -14.42
CA ARG A 273 -7.23 -47.91 -15.42
C ARG A 273 -6.79 -48.11 -16.88
N THR A 274 -5.61 -48.66 -17.12
CA THR A 274 -5.07 -48.94 -18.47
C THR A 274 -4.96 -50.44 -18.80
N LYS A 275 -5.68 -51.31 -18.06
CA LYS A 275 -5.93 -52.69 -18.47
C LYS A 275 -7.40 -52.89 -18.80
#